data_AF-A0A9W9IFT2-F1
#
_entry.id   AF-A0A9W9IFT2-F1
#
_cell.length_a   1.000
_cell.length_b   1.000
_cell.length_c   1.000
_cell.angle_alpha   90.00
_cell.angle_beta   90.00
_cell.angle_gamma   90.00
#
_symmetry.space_group_name_H-M   'P 1'
#
loop_
_entity.id
_entity.type
_entity.pdbx_description
1 polymer ?
#
loop_
_entity_poly.entity_id
_entity_poly.type
_entity_poly.pdbx_seq_one_letter_code
_entity_poly.pdbx_strand_id
1 'polypeptide(L)'
;MGSQPLLRLGFLGLIGLLCLLLVHQTLHVTDSSPSRNHARDLVASATPRVWQGQNLTISVSSSRGLAARALDFETAVQKGNGLYCKCRAKWQLSDESAWTTIDELENYWESHAYGENAGTEPDSVAWLKEALTAKGLPTVLSSNNGKDGNLVGQFWVQEKPWTTEVNANGKETDGFYINPMSPIAGLVIAENNRSPADMSGGRTCPISKWSDVVWLSYAALARSTGSSVANLKYLVRTHIINADTLSVMKTVCGGPCPAWPGMVFDINQKKSGGVLINQNGLALLGTPNGGGAAWLLINHKQQLGKKTPISVTAWTTSGLDENGNDEPWFHMIFQFSS
;
A
#
# COMPACT_ATOMS: atom_id res chain seq x y z
N MET A 1 -10.62 59.03 49.00
CA MET A 1 -11.17 57.91 48.21
C MET A 1 -10.58 58.00 46.81
N GLY A 2 -9.52 57.26 46.51
CA GLY A 2 -8.85 57.35 45.21
C GLY A 2 -7.68 56.40 45.10
N SER A 3 -7.90 55.26 44.45
CA SER A 3 -6.86 54.41 43.84
C SER A 3 -7.50 53.14 43.23
N GLN A 4 -8.23 53.29 42.13
CA GLN A 4 -8.72 52.14 41.34
C GLN A 4 -8.51 52.17 39.80
N PRO A 5 -7.76 53.09 39.16
CA PRO A 5 -7.50 52.95 37.72
C PRO A 5 -6.19 52.19 37.40
N LEU A 6 -5.23 52.10 38.33
CA LEU A 6 -3.90 51.54 38.04
C LEU A 6 -3.84 50.01 37.97
N LEU A 7 -4.75 49.29 38.65
CA LEU A 7 -4.74 47.82 38.63
C LEU A 7 -5.29 47.23 37.31
N ARG A 8 -6.17 47.94 36.59
CA ARG A 8 -6.77 47.44 35.35
C ARG A 8 -5.85 47.58 34.13
N LEU A 9 -5.01 48.61 34.08
CA LEU A 9 -3.99 48.75 33.03
C LEU A 9 -2.87 47.70 33.16
N GLY A 10 -2.47 47.38 34.40
CA GLY A 10 -1.48 46.32 34.63
C GLY A 10 -1.95 44.93 34.18
N PHE A 11 -3.23 44.62 34.38
CA PHE A 11 -3.79 43.30 34.05
C PHE A 11 -3.94 43.07 32.54
N LEU A 12 -4.36 44.10 31.79
CA LEU A 12 -4.45 44.02 30.32
C LEU A 12 -3.06 43.99 29.66
N GLY A 13 -2.08 44.72 30.21
CA GLY A 13 -0.69 44.64 29.78
C GLY A 13 -0.10 43.24 29.99
N LEU A 14 -0.42 42.59 31.11
CA LEU A 14 0.06 41.24 31.41
C LEU A 14 -0.55 40.18 30.49
N ILE A 15 -1.84 40.29 30.15
CA ILE A 15 -2.52 39.40 29.20
C ILE A 15 -1.94 39.58 27.79
N GLY A 16 -1.70 40.83 27.35
CA GLY A 16 -1.06 41.11 26.06
C GLY A 16 0.35 40.51 25.96
N LEU A 17 1.13 40.60 27.04
CA LEU A 17 2.47 40.00 27.11
C LEU A 17 2.41 38.47 27.12
N LEU A 18 1.41 37.87 27.78
CA LEU A 18 1.20 36.42 27.80
C LEU A 18 0.78 35.89 26.42
N CYS A 19 -0.06 36.64 25.68
CA CYS A 19 -0.42 36.31 24.30
C CYS A 19 0.77 36.42 23.36
N LEU A 20 1.62 37.45 23.51
CA LEU A 20 2.85 37.59 22.72
C LEU A 20 3.89 36.52 23.06
N LEU A 21 4.02 36.11 24.33
CA LEU A 21 4.87 34.98 24.74
C LEU A 21 4.35 33.63 24.22
N LEU A 22 3.03 33.42 24.18
CA LEU A 22 2.43 32.23 23.58
C LEU A 22 2.65 32.18 22.06
N VAL A 23 2.52 33.32 21.37
CA VAL A 23 2.82 33.43 19.93
C VAL A 23 4.31 33.21 19.65
N HIS A 24 5.20 33.77 20.49
CA HIS A 24 6.64 33.56 20.40
C HIS A 24 7.04 32.10 20.72
N GLN A 25 6.35 31.43 21.65
CA GLN A 25 6.56 30.00 21.91
C GLN A 25 6.05 29.13 20.76
N THR A 26 4.94 29.48 20.10
CA THR A 26 4.50 28.75 18.89
C THR A 26 5.41 28.98 17.68
N LEU A 27 6.08 30.13 17.58
CA LEU A 27 7.02 30.44 16.50
C LEU A 27 8.45 29.91 16.74
N HIS A 28 8.80 29.56 17.98
CA HIS A 28 10.12 28.97 18.31
C HIS A 28 10.11 27.45 18.54
N VAL A 29 8.97 26.77 18.37
CA VAL A 29 8.92 25.30 18.31
C VAL A 29 9.26 24.75 16.91
N THR A 30 9.49 25.63 15.93
CA THR A 30 9.98 25.26 14.60
C THR A 30 11.49 25.49 14.48
N ASP A 31 12.31 24.88 15.33
CA ASP A 31 13.74 24.70 15.00
C ASP A 31 14.44 23.58 15.76
N SER A 32 13.71 22.49 16.02
CA SER A 32 14.35 21.20 16.29
C SER A 32 13.70 20.18 15.38
N SER A 33 14.39 19.89 14.26
CA SER A 33 14.13 18.72 13.44
C SER A 33 13.97 17.50 14.37
N PRO A 34 12.76 16.92 14.50
CA PRO A 34 12.68 15.58 15.07
C PRO A 34 13.33 14.70 14.02
N SER A 35 14.50 14.13 14.34
CA SER A 35 15.17 13.16 13.48
C SER A 35 14.13 12.14 13.05
N ARG A 36 13.77 12.20 11.77
CA ARG A 36 12.79 11.34 11.13
C ARG A 36 13.39 9.94 11.07
N ASN A 37 13.25 9.20 12.17
CA ASN A 37 13.40 7.76 12.17
C ASN A 37 12.15 7.16 11.50
N HIS A 38 12.01 7.38 10.19
CA HIS A 38 11.15 6.58 9.36
C HIS A 38 11.78 5.20 9.25
N ALA A 39 10.95 4.17 9.41
CA ALA A 39 11.36 2.78 9.30
C ALA A 39 12.18 2.60 8.01
N ARG A 40 13.44 2.21 8.20
CA ARG A 40 14.49 2.08 7.19
C ARG A 40 13.97 1.48 5.88
N ASP A 41 14.09 2.27 4.81
CA ASP A 41 14.42 1.75 3.49
C ASP A 41 15.72 0.95 3.61
N LEU A 42 15.65 -0.36 3.43
CA LEU A 42 16.83 -1.18 3.21
C LEU A 42 17.21 -1.01 1.73
N VAL A 43 18.07 -0.02 1.50
CA VAL A 43 18.68 0.31 0.21
C VAL A 43 19.75 -0.73 -0.13
N ALA A 44 19.72 -1.27 -1.35
CA ALA A 44 20.91 -1.73 -2.05
C ALA A 44 20.71 -1.59 -3.57
N SER A 45 21.56 -0.78 -4.21
CA SER A 45 21.52 -0.46 -5.64
C SER A 45 22.08 -1.58 -6.51
N ALA A 46 21.51 -1.78 -7.70
CA ALA A 46 22.22 -2.29 -8.86
C ALA A 46 21.59 -1.73 -10.16
N THR A 47 22.42 -1.51 -11.17
CA THR A 47 22.09 -0.87 -12.45
C THR A 47 21.35 -1.80 -13.44
N PRO A 48 20.51 -1.27 -14.36
CA PRO A 48 19.56 -2.06 -15.14
C PRO A 48 20.08 -2.48 -16.53
N ARG A 49 19.55 -3.59 -17.06
CA ARG A 49 19.48 -3.87 -18.50
C ARG A 49 18.03 -3.81 -18.98
N VAL A 50 17.91 -3.29 -20.19
CA VAL A 50 16.75 -2.76 -20.90
C VAL A 50 15.76 -3.83 -21.38
N TRP A 51 14.49 -3.43 -21.47
CA TRP A 51 13.35 -4.19 -21.98
C TRP A 51 13.29 -4.15 -23.52
N GLN A 52 13.25 -5.32 -24.17
CA GLN A 52 12.78 -5.47 -25.55
C GLN A 52 12.03 -6.80 -25.70
N GLY A 53 10.74 -6.71 -26.06
CA GLY A 53 10.02 -7.71 -26.83
C GLY A 53 9.57 -8.98 -26.10
N GLN A 54 8.25 -9.07 -25.91
CA GLN A 54 7.44 -10.30 -25.84
C GLN A 54 8.01 -11.52 -25.08
N ASN A 55 7.60 -11.62 -23.81
CA ASN A 55 7.00 -12.80 -23.16
C ASN A 55 6.66 -12.36 -21.73
N LEU A 56 5.43 -12.58 -21.25
CA LEU A 56 4.97 -12.18 -19.90
C LEU A 56 5.47 -13.09 -18.77
N THR A 57 6.64 -13.67 -18.97
CA THR A 57 7.42 -14.42 -17.98
C THR A 57 8.83 -13.83 -18.03
N ILE A 58 9.51 -13.74 -16.87
CA ILE A 58 10.89 -13.24 -16.67
C ILE A 58 10.98 -11.72 -16.44
N SER A 59 11.73 -11.15 -15.49
CA SER A 59 12.26 -11.50 -14.16
C SER A 59 12.88 -10.20 -13.60
N VAL A 60 13.45 -10.21 -12.40
CA VAL A 60 14.85 -9.81 -12.16
C VAL A 60 15.14 -9.86 -10.66
N SER A 61 16.13 -10.71 -10.39
CA SER A 61 17.07 -10.87 -9.29
C SER A 61 17.02 -9.97 -8.06
N SER A 62 17.20 -10.67 -6.93
CA SER A 62 17.84 -10.23 -5.70
C SER A 62 18.91 -9.14 -5.85
N SER A 63 18.67 -7.97 -5.27
CA SER A 63 19.73 -7.07 -4.83
C SER A 63 20.27 -7.55 -3.48
N ARG A 64 21.17 -8.56 -3.51
CA ARG A 64 22.05 -8.85 -2.38
C ARG A 64 23.07 -7.71 -2.25
N GLY A 65 22.83 -6.81 -1.31
CA GLY A 65 23.82 -5.85 -0.83
C GLY A 65 23.68 -5.68 0.68
N LEU A 66 24.59 -6.33 1.43
CA LEU A 66 24.60 -6.50 2.89
C LEU A 66 23.43 -7.33 3.42
N ALA A 67 23.70 -8.26 4.34
CA ALA A 67 22.71 -9.17 4.90
C ALA A 67 21.64 -8.41 5.71
N ALA A 68 20.68 -7.78 5.03
CA ALA A 68 19.36 -7.56 5.59
C ALA A 68 18.84 -8.96 5.95
N ARG A 69 18.81 -9.26 7.26
CA ARG A 69 18.29 -10.53 7.75
C ARG A 69 16.89 -10.68 7.19
N ALA A 70 16.64 -11.78 6.47
CA ALA A 70 15.32 -12.12 5.95
C ALA A 70 14.28 -11.93 7.06
N LEU A 71 13.13 -11.35 6.70
CA LEU A 71 12.07 -11.09 7.67
C LEU A 71 11.66 -12.38 8.35
N ASP A 72 12.00 -12.51 9.63
CA ASP A 72 11.59 -13.65 10.44
C ASP A 72 10.13 -13.51 10.89
N PHE A 73 9.52 -14.65 11.23
CA PHE A 73 8.11 -14.73 11.60
C PHE A 73 7.76 -13.81 12.78
N GLU A 74 8.56 -13.79 13.84
CA GLU A 74 8.27 -12.98 15.03
C GLU A 74 8.35 -11.48 14.73
N THR A 75 9.37 -11.06 13.96
CA THR A 75 9.47 -9.69 13.46
C THR A 75 8.25 -9.33 12.60
N ALA A 76 7.77 -10.25 11.75
CA ALA A 76 6.56 -10.06 10.96
C ALA A 76 5.31 -9.92 11.84
N VAL A 77 5.15 -10.76 12.87
CA VAL A 77 4.05 -10.65 13.84
C VAL A 77 4.06 -9.30 14.55
N GLN A 78 5.22 -8.85 15.02
CA GLN A 78 5.36 -7.56 15.70
C GLN A 78 5.00 -6.39 14.78
N LYS A 79 5.51 -6.39 13.54
CA LYS A 79 5.18 -5.39 12.52
C LYS A 79 3.69 -5.38 12.22
N GLY A 80 3.10 -6.54 11.95
CA GLY A 80 1.68 -6.68 11.64
C GLY A 80 0.77 -6.26 12.80
N ASN A 81 1.15 -6.58 14.04
CA ASN A 81 0.45 -6.10 15.23
C ASN A 81 0.47 -4.56 15.32
N GLY A 82 1.61 -3.92 15.03
CA GLY A 82 1.72 -2.47 14.96
C GLY A 82 0.84 -1.85 13.85
N LEU A 83 0.85 -2.45 12.66
CA LEU A 83 0.03 -2.01 11.53
C LEU A 83 -1.47 -2.15 11.82
N TYR A 84 -1.87 -3.28 12.41
CA TYR A 84 -3.26 -3.51 12.83
C TYR A 84 -3.72 -2.49 13.89
N CYS A 85 -2.87 -2.19 14.89
CA CYS A 85 -3.12 -1.12 15.85
C CYS A 85 -3.35 0.23 15.15
N LYS A 86 -2.50 0.59 14.18
CA LYS A 86 -2.63 1.85 13.44
C LYS A 86 -3.92 1.90 12.62
N CYS A 87 -4.34 0.80 11.99
CA CYS A 87 -5.64 0.73 11.30
C CYS A 87 -6.80 0.99 12.28
N ARG A 88 -6.72 0.44 13.50
CA ARG A 88 -7.76 0.57 14.55
C ARG A 88 -7.71 1.88 15.34
N ALA A 89 -6.59 2.58 15.34
CA ALA A 89 -6.43 3.82 16.07
C ALA A 89 -7.40 4.88 15.54
N LYS A 90 -7.78 5.82 16.42
CA LYS A 90 -8.48 7.03 15.97
C LYS A 90 -7.64 7.70 14.89
N TRP A 91 -8.30 8.26 13.88
CA TRP A 91 -7.63 9.02 12.84
C TRP A 91 -6.84 10.18 13.44
N GLN A 92 -5.65 10.40 12.90
CA GLN A 92 -4.78 11.52 13.21
C GLN A 92 -4.26 12.08 11.89
N LEU A 93 -4.16 13.41 11.78
CA LEU A 93 -3.69 14.07 10.56
C LEU A 93 -2.29 13.60 10.13
N SER A 94 -1.42 13.25 11.08
CA SER A 94 -0.08 12.72 10.80
C SER A 94 -0.06 11.35 10.13
N ASP A 95 -1.19 10.63 10.12
CA ASP A 95 -1.31 9.36 9.40
C ASP A 95 -1.58 9.59 7.91
N GLU A 96 -2.09 10.76 7.51
CA GLU A 96 -2.57 10.98 6.14
C GLU A 96 -1.45 11.06 5.10
N SER A 97 -1.75 10.55 3.91
CA SER A 97 -0.94 10.85 2.75
C SER A 97 -1.05 12.33 2.40
N ALA A 98 0.06 12.93 2.01
CA ALA A 98 0.05 14.28 1.43
C ALA A 98 -0.62 14.31 0.04
N TRP A 99 -0.77 13.14 -0.61
CA TRP A 99 -1.31 12.98 -1.95
C TRP A 99 -2.80 12.66 -1.89
N THR A 100 -3.62 13.46 -2.57
CA THR A 100 -5.09 13.41 -2.42
C THR A 100 -5.86 13.34 -3.74
N THR A 101 -5.23 13.71 -4.86
CA THR A 101 -5.87 13.81 -6.18
C THR A 101 -5.13 13.05 -7.28
N ILE A 102 -5.86 12.66 -8.32
CA ILE A 102 -5.27 11.96 -9.47
C ILE A 102 -4.35 12.88 -10.28
N ASP A 103 -4.66 14.17 -10.36
CA ASP A 103 -3.85 15.18 -11.03
C ASP A 103 -2.43 15.26 -10.42
N GLU A 104 -2.30 15.07 -9.10
CA GLU A 104 -0.98 14.97 -8.44
C GLU A 104 -0.20 13.73 -8.87
N LEU A 105 -0.89 12.61 -9.13
CA LEU A 105 -0.26 11.41 -9.67
C LEU A 105 0.27 11.65 -11.09
N GLU A 106 -0.53 12.30 -11.93
CA GLU A 106 -0.20 12.59 -13.32
C GLU A 106 0.99 13.55 -13.49
N ASN A 107 1.33 14.33 -12.45
CA ASN A 107 2.54 15.14 -12.42
C ASN A 107 3.83 14.31 -12.40
N TYR A 108 3.78 13.06 -11.91
CA TYR A 108 4.96 12.22 -11.70
C TYR A 108 4.91 10.86 -12.41
N TRP A 109 3.71 10.45 -12.82
CA TRP A 109 3.43 9.16 -13.45
C TRP A 109 2.67 9.35 -14.76
N GLU A 110 2.78 8.36 -15.64
CA GLU A 110 2.06 8.27 -16.90
C GLU A 110 1.12 7.07 -16.87
N SER A 111 -0.11 7.28 -17.35
CA SER A 111 -1.10 6.22 -17.48
C SER A 111 -0.95 5.56 -18.84
N HIS A 112 -0.95 4.23 -18.84
CA HIS A 112 -0.86 3.42 -20.05
C HIS A 112 -2.14 2.63 -20.26
N ALA A 113 -2.41 2.28 -21.51
CA ALA A 113 -3.47 1.34 -21.81
C ALA A 113 -3.12 -0.03 -21.20
N TYR A 114 -4.08 -0.64 -20.51
CA TYR A 114 -3.88 -1.95 -19.88
C TYR A 114 -3.55 -3.07 -20.90
N GLY A 115 -3.98 -2.94 -22.15
CA GLY A 115 -3.62 -3.83 -23.26
C GLY A 115 -4.67 -4.87 -23.62
N GLU A 116 -5.65 -5.09 -22.75
CA GLU A 116 -6.74 -6.07 -22.93
C GLU A 116 -8.09 -5.42 -23.25
N ASN A 117 -8.96 -6.18 -23.93
CA ASN A 117 -10.26 -5.69 -24.39
C ASN A 117 -11.36 -5.82 -23.33
N ALA A 118 -12.42 -5.03 -23.47
CA ALA A 118 -13.62 -5.20 -22.64
C ALA A 118 -14.18 -6.63 -22.75
N GLY A 119 -14.59 -7.20 -21.62
CA GLY A 119 -15.11 -8.56 -21.54
C GLY A 119 -14.06 -9.67 -21.50
N THR A 120 -12.77 -9.37 -21.67
CA THR A 120 -11.70 -10.37 -21.47
C THR A 120 -11.29 -10.45 -20.00
N GLU A 121 -10.66 -11.57 -19.64
CA GLU A 121 -10.07 -11.75 -18.32
C GLU A 121 -8.73 -10.99 -18.27
N PRO A 122 -8.47 -10.16 -17.25
CA PRO A 122 -7.13 -9.67 -16.95
C PRO A 122 -6.15 -10.84 -16.80
N ASP A 123 -4.86 -10.62 -17.07
CA ASP A 123 -3.83 -11.66 -16.94
C ASP A 123 -3.91 -12.37 -15.58
N SER A 124 -4.04 -11.60 -14.50
CA SER A 124 -4.16 -12.17 -13.15
C SER A 124 -5.35 -13.08 -12.95
N VAL A 125 -6.45 -12.86 -13.67
CA VAL A 125 -7.66 -13.62 -13.44
C VAL A 125 -7.52 -15.07 -13.89
N ALA A 126 -6.66 -15.38 -14.87
CA ALA A 126 -6.44 -16.75 -15.32
C ALA A 126 -6.12 -17.72 -14.17
N TRP A 127 -5.41 -17.26 -13.13
CA TRP A 127 -5.07 -18.03 -11.93
C TRP A 127 -5.83 -17.60 -10.66
N LEU A 128 -6.61 -16.51 -10.71
CA LEU A 128 -7.44 -16.06 -9.58
C LEU A 128 -8.93 -16.40 -9.73
N LYS A 129 -9.36 -16.87 -10.90
CA LYS A 129 -10.78 -17.02 -11.27
C LYS A 129 -11.60 -17.79 -10.25
N GLU A 130 -11.08 -18.91 -9.76
CA GLU A 130 -11.76 -19.73 -8.76
C GLU A 130 -11.97 -18.96 -7.45
N ALA A 131 -10.93 -18.28 -6.97
CA ALA A 131 -10.97 -17.49 -5.74
C ALA A 131 -11.92 -16.28 -5.85
N LEU A 132 -11.87 -15.57 -6.98
CA LEU A 132 -12.74 -14.42 -7.24
C LEU A 132 -14.21 -14.84 -7.36
N THR A 133 -14.48 -15.91 -8.11
CA THR A 133 -15.84 -16.44 -8.30
C THR A 133 -16.43 -16.90 -6.96
N ALA A 134 -15.65 -17.62 -6.14
CA ALA A 134 -16.08 -18.08 -4.83
C ALA A 134 -16.43 -16.92 -3.86
N LYS A 135 -15.87 -15.73 -4.08
CA LYS A 135 -16.16 -14.51 -3.33
C LYS A 135 -17.24 -13.63 -3.99
N GLY A 136 -17.79 -14.03 -5.14
CA GLY A 136 -18.74 -13.23 -5.91
C GLY A 136 -18.12 -11.96 -6.50
N LEU A 137 -16.83 -11.99 -6.84
CA LEU A 137 -16.07 -10.86 -7.36
C LEU A 137 -15.97 -10.91 -8.89
N PRO A 138 -15.85 -9.74 -9.56
CA PRO A 138 -15.75 -9.68 -11.01
C PRO A 138 -14.46 -10.34 -11.52
N THR A 139 -14.56 -11.00 -12.68
CA THR A 139 -13.46 -11.73 -13.32
C THR A 139 -13.10 -11.18 -14.71
N VAL A 140 -13.86 -10.21 -15.23
CA VAL A 140 -13.64 -9.65 -16.57
C VAL A 140 -13.43 -8.15 -16.52
N LEU A 141 -12.81 -7.63 -17.57
CA LEU A 141 -12.67 -6.20 -17.80
C LEU A 141 -13.99 -5.57 -18.19
N SER A 142 -14.21 -4.36 -17.67
CA SER A 142 -15.40 -3.57 -17.86
C SER A 142 -15.54 -3.10 -19.30
N SER A 143 -16.79 -3.09 -19.78
CA SER A 143 -17.18 -2.47 -21.05
C SER A 143 -17.66 -1.02 -20.90
N ASN A 144 -17.80 -0.53 -19.67
CA ASN A 144 -18.39 0.78 -19.37
C ASN A 144 -17.66 1.51 -18.24
N ASN A 145 -16.33 1.57 -18.31
CA ASN A 145 -15.45 2.27 -17.36
C ASN A 145 -15.79 1.98 -15.87
N GLY A 146 -16.11 0.74 -15.54
CA GLY A 146 -16.39 0.23 -14.21
C GLY A 146 -17.83 0.40 -13.75
N LYS A 147 -18.71 1.08 -14.52
CA LYS A 147 -20.12 1.28 -14.15
C LYS A 147 -20.96 0.00 -14.20
N ASP A 148 -20.49 -1.00 -14.93
CA ASP A 148 -21.05 -2.36 -14.98
C ASP A 148 -20.58 -3.23 -13.79
N GLY A 149 -19.73 -2.71 -12.91
CA GLY A 149 -19.18 -3.40 -11.74
C GLY A 149 -17.98 -4.29 -12.04
N ASN A 150 -17.58 -4.40 -13.31
CA ASN A 150 -16.43 -5.19 -13.75
C ASN A 150 -15.10 -4.45 -13.50
N LEU A 151 -13.99 -5.13 -13.76
CA LEU A 151 -12.65 -4.63 -13.49
C LEU A 151 -12.23 -3.54 -14.48
N VAL A 152 -11.59 -2.48 -14.00
CA VAL A 152 -10.89 -1.52 -14.85
C VAL A 152 -9.40 -1.66 -14.59
N GLY A 153 -8.64 -2.00 -15.64
CA GLY A 153 -7.18 -2.06 -15.58
C GLY A 153 -6.60 -0.67 -15.34
N GLN A 154 -5.85 -0.49 -14.25
CA GLN A 154 -5.05 0.71 -13.99
C GLN A 154 -3.59 0.37 -14.23
N PHE A 155 -2.95 1.05 -15.17
CA PHE A 155 -1.53 0.83 -15.48
C PHE A 155 -0.81 2.17 -15.41
N TRP A 156 0.06 2.31 -14.40
CA TRP A 156 0.87 3.50 -14.20
C TRP A 156 2.36 3.18 -14.34
N VAL A 157 3.09 4.03 -15.06
CA VAL A 157 4.54 3.93 -15.27
C VAL A 157 5.22 5.24 -14.85
N GLN A 158 6.35 5.15 -14.16
CA GLN A 158 7.15 6.28 -13.71
C GLN A 158 8.26 6.56 -14.73
N GLU A 159 7.86 7.01 -15.91
CA GLU A 159 8.75 7.35 -17.03
C GLU A 159 8.98 8.86 -17.18
N LYS A 160 8.31 9.67 -16.33
CA LYS A 160 8.49 11.12 -16.32
C LYS A 160 9.68 11.52 -15.45
N PRO A 161 10.60 12.37 -15.94
CA PRO A 161 11.50 13.08 -15.06
C PRO A 161 10.70 14.02 -14.15
N TRP A 162 11.27 14.42 -13.02
CA TRP A 162 10.61 15.31 -12.08
C TRP A 162 11.57 16.32 -11.46
N THR A 163 11.00 17.41 -10.98
CA THR A 163 11.71 18.42 -10.21
C THR A 163 10.96 18.67 -8.91
N THR A 164 11.71 18.80 -7.83
CA THR A 164 11.23 19.23 -6.51
C THR A 164 12.17 20.31 -5.99
N GLU A 165 11.78 21.01 -4.92
CA GLU A 165 12.63 21.98 -4.23
C GLU A 165 13.98 21.40 -3.79
N VAL A 166 14.02 20.10 -3.48
CA VAL A 166 15.22 19.38 -2.99
C VAL A 166 15.94 18.57 -4.06
N ASN A 167 15.31 18.35 -5.22
CA ASN A 167 15.88 17.60 -6.33
C ASN A 167 15.49 18.26 -7.64
N ALA A 168 16.41 19.06 -8.20
CA ALA A 168 16.21 19.77 -9.46
C ALA A 168 16.15 18.84 -10.68
N ASN A 169 16.79 17.66 -10.61
CA ASN A 169 17.07 16.78 -11.75
C ASN A 169 16.62 15.34 -11.46
N GLY A 170 15.39 15.17 -10.98
CA GLY A 170 14.79 13.85 -10.80
C GLY A 170 14.65 13.15 -12.14
N LYS A 171 15.20 11.94 -12.23
CA LYS A 171 15.16 11.10 -13.43
C LYS A 171 14.21 9.96 -13.22
N GLU A 172 13.46 9.66 -14.26
CA GLU A 172 12.59 8.50 -14.40
C GLU A 172 13.21 7.22 -13.81
N THR A 173 12.33 6.40 -13.23
CA THR A 173 12.69 5.20 -12.48
C THR A 173 12.24 3.92 -13.15
N ASP A 174 11.35 4.03 -14.14
CA ASP A 174 10.69 2.91 -14.83
C ASP A 174 9.89 2.01 -13.89
N GLY A 175 9.63 2.48 -12.66
CA GLY A 175 8.71 1.84 -11.73
C GLY A 175 7.32 1.75 -12.34
N PHE A 176 6.61 0.64 -12.12
CA PHE A 176 5.29 0.46 -12.68
C PHE A 176 4.34 -0.27 -11.75
N TYR A 177 3.06 0.07 -11.86
CA TYR A 177 1.99 -0.48 -11.05
C TYR A 177 0.78 -0.83 -11.93
N ILE A 178 0.53 -2.12 -12.09
CA ILE A 178 -0.60 -2.70 -12.83
C ILE A 178 -1.59 -3.26 -11.82
N ASN A 179 -2.79 -2.66 -11.78
CA ASN A 179 -3.79 -2.97 -10.79
C ASN A 179 -5.21 -2.91 -11.39
N PRO A 180 -5.80 -4.05 -11.78
CA PRO A 180 -7.24 -4.13 -12.05
C PRO A 180 -8.07 -3.84 -10.80
N MET A 181 -9.11 -3.01 -10.91
CA MET A 181 -9.92 -2.58 -9.76
C MET A 181 -11.42 -2.56 -10.09
N SER A 182 -12.26 -2.76 -9.08
CA SER A 182 -13.70 -2.50 -9.16
C SER A 182 -14.18 -1.83 -7.86
N PRO A 183 -14.45 -0.52 -7.89
CA PRO A 183 -15.01 0.17 -6.72
C PRO A 183 -16.42 -0.30 -6.34
N ILE A 184 -17.24 -0.72 -7.30
CA ILE A 184 -18.58 -1.29 -7.05
C ILE A 184 -18.47 -2.63 -6.30
N ALA A 185 -17.53 -3.49 -6.70
CA ALA A 185 -17.28 -4.75 -5.99
C ALA A 185 -16.44 -4.56 -4.71
N GLY A 186 -15.78 -3.41 -4.55
CA GLY A 186 -14.89 -3.14 -3.43
C GLY A 186 -13.55 -3.85 -3.54
N LEU A 187 -13.02 -4.01 -4.76
CA LEU A 187 -11.88 -4.85 -5.07
C LEU A 187 -10.71 -4.07 -5.68
N VAL A 188 -9.50 -4.37 -5.23
CA VAL A 188 -8.24 -4.05 -5.89
C VAL A 188 -7.44 -5.34 -6.08
N ILE A 189 -6.94 -5.58 -7.28
CA ILE A 189 -5.99 -6.67 -7.59
C ILE A 189 -4.65 -6.04 -7.88
N ALA A 190 -3.64 -6.34 -7.05
CA ALA A 190 -2.27 -5.95 -7.30
C ALA A 190 -1.60 -7.00 -8.20
N GLU A 191 -1.75 -6.81 -9.51
CA GLU A 191 -1.37 -7.79 -10.53
C GLU A 191 0.13 -7.84 -10.76
N ASN A 192 0.73 -6.75 -11.21
CA ASN A 192 2.16 -6.67 -11.47
C ASN A 192 2.70 -5.31 -11.05
N ASN A 193 3.58 -5.31 -10.05
CA ASN A 193 3.95 -4.09 -9.35
C ASN A 193 5.45 -4.11 -9.02
N ARG A 194 6.21 -3.20 -9.65
CA ARG A 194 7.64 -2.97 -9.39
C ARG A 194 7.85 -1.53 -9.00
N SER A 195 8.30 -1.30 -7.76
CA SER A 195 8.43 0.06 -7.22
C SER A 195 9.52 0.86 -7.94
N PRO A 196 9.45 2.21 -7.92
CA PRO A 196 10.54 3.08 -8.39
C PRO A 196 11.91 2.69 -7.85
N ALA A 197 12.00 2.39 -6.55
CA ALA A 197 13.26 2.02 -5.91
C ALA A 197 13.80 0.68 -6.44
N ASP A 198 12.93 -0.27 -6.76
CA ASP A 198 13.34 -1.57 -7.29
C ASP A 198 13.87 -1.44 -8.73
N MET A 199 13.11 -0.76 -9.60
CA MET A 199 13.45 -0.63 -11.02
C MET A 199 14.67 0.26 -11.28
N SER A 200 14.89 1.25 -10.42
CA SER A 200 15.94 2.27 -10.62
C SER A 200 17.22 2.07 -9.81
N GLY A 201 17.30 0.99 -9.02
CA GLY A 201 18.43 0.74 -8.11
C GLY A 201 18.46 1.66 -6.88
N GLY A 202 17.28 2.06 -6.38
CA GLY A 202 17.10 2.80 -5.13
C GLY A 202 16.64 4.26 -5.29
N ARG A 203 16.48 4.76 -6.51
CA ARG A 203 15.91 6.10 -6.71
C ARG A 203 14.40 6.08 -6.45
N THR A 204 13.89 7.15 -5.87
CA THR A 204 12.47 7.30 -5.57
C THR A 204 11.95 8.60 -6.17
N CYS A 205 10.72 8.55 -6.67
CA CYS A 205 9.95 9.73 -7.06
C CYS A 205 9.09 10.23 -5.88
N PRO A 206 8.52 11.45 -5.96
CA PRO A 206 7.72 12.01 -4.86
C PRO A 206 6.54 11.11 -4.45
N ILE A 207 5.84 10.51 -5.42
CA ILE A 207 4.77 9.53 -5.19
C ILE A 207 5.30 8.13 -5.46
N SER A 208 6.09 7.59 -4.54
CA SER A 208 6.78 6.30 -4.73
C SER A 208 6.06 5.10 -4.10
N LYS A 209 5.21 5.33 -3.09
CA LYS A 209 4.55 4.25 -2.35
C LYS A 209 3.40 3.67 -3.17
N TRP A 210 3.39 2.34 -3.30
CA TRP A 210 2.30 1.60 -3.94
C TRP A 210 0.92 1.97 -3.38
N SER A 211 0.79 2.13 -2.04
CA SER A 211 -0.47 2.46 -1.39
C SER A 211 -1.05 3.80 -1.85
N ASP A 212 -0.20 4.80 -2.08
CA ASP A 212 -0.65 6.12 -2.52
C ASP A 212 -1.09 6.07 -3.99
N VAL A 213 -0.30 5.47 -4.89
CA VAL A 213 -0.66 5.35 -6.32
C VAL A 213 -1.96 4.58 -6.51
N VAL A 214 -2.12 3.45 -5.81
CA VAL A 214 -3.33 2.62 -5.86
C VAL A 214 -4.53 3.37 -5.28
N TRP A 215 -4.36 4.08 -4.17
CA TRP A 215 -5.43 4.89 -3.60
C TRP A 215 -5.94 5.93 -4.57
N LEU A 216 -5.05 6.73 -5.16
CA LEU A 216 -5.43 7.82 -6.06
C LEU A 216 -6.23 7.28 -7.26
N SER A 217 -5.77 6.16 -7.84
CA SER A 217 -6.47 5.47 -8.92
C SER A 217 -7.84 4.95 -8.48
N TYR A 218 -7.90 4.25 -7.34
CA TYR A 218 -9.14 3.69 -6.80
C TYR A 218 -10.16 4.78 -6.46
N ALA A 219 -9.73 5.88 -5.85
CA ALA A 219 -10.58 7.00 -5.47
C ALA A 219 -11.13 7.75 -6.70
N ALA A 220 -10.30 7.95 -7.73
CA ALA A 220 -10.73 8.53 -8.99
C ALA A 220 -11.79 7.64 -9.68
N LEU A 221 -11.56 6.33 -9.74
CA LEU A 221 -12.50 5.38 -10.32
C LEU A 221 -13.78 5.24 -9.50
N ALA A 222 -13.70 5.27 -8.17
CA ALA A 222 -14.88 5.27 -7.31
C ALA A 222 -15.75 6.49 -7.60
N ARG A 223 -15.14 7.67 -7.72
CA ARG A 223 -15.85 8.90 -8.09
C ARG A 223 -16.51 8.80 -9.47
N SER A 224 -15.80 8.31 -10.49
CA SER A 224 -16.34 8.24 -11.86
C SER A 224 -17.46 7.21 -12.04
N THR A 225 -17.46 6.16 -11.21
CA THR A 225 -18.52 5.12 -11.17
C THR A 225 -19.67 5.46 -10.23
N GLY A 226 -19.59 6.55 -9.46
CA GLY A 226 -20.58 6.89 -8.44
C GLY A 226 -20.54 5.97 -7.21
N SER A 227 -19.45 5.25 -7.01
CA SER A 227 -19.22 4.36 -5.87
C SER A 227 -18.59 5.10 -4.69
N SER A 228 -18.85 4.61 -3.47
CA SER A 228 -18.12 5.09 -2.29
C SER A 228 -16.75 4.43 -2.19
N VAL A 229 -15.70 5.21 -1.92
CA VAL A 229 -14.36 4.68 -1.59
C VAL A 229 -14.39 3.79 -0.34
N ALA A 230 -15.32 4.02 0.58
CA ALA A 230 -15.55 3.18 1.75
C ALA A 230 -16.12 1.80 1.39
N ASN A 231 -16.42 1.51 0.12
CA ASN A 231 -16.81 0.17 -0.31
C ASN A 231 -15.61 -0.77 -0.49
N LEU A 232 -14.36 -0.31 -0.33
CA LEU A 232 -13.19 -1.19 -0.38
C LEU A 232 -13.30 -2.33 0.65
N LYS A 233 -13.37 -3.57 0.15
CA LYS A 233 -13.61 -4.82 0.89
C LYS A 233 -12.49 -5.82 0.73
N TYR A 234 -11.86 -5.87 -0.45
CA TYR A 234 -10.89 -6.88 -0.81
C TYR A 234 -9.66 -6.27 -1.48
N LEU A 235 -8.50 -6.78 -1.11
CA LEU A 235 -7.23 -6.50 -1.77
C LEU A 235 -6.52 -7.81 -2.06
N VAL A 236 -6.29 -8.10 -3.34
CA VAL A 236 -5.55 -9.28 -3.79
C VAL A 236 -4.10 -8.88 -4.07
N ARG A 237 -3.16 -9.66 -3.55
CA ARG A 237 -1.74 -9.66 -3.94
C ARG A 237 -1.52 -10.98 -4.67
N THR A 238 -1.26 -10.93 -5.98
CA THR A 238 -1.07 -12.13 -6.80
C THR A 238 0.39 -12.27 -7.23
N HIS A 239 0.79 -13.49 -7.55
CA HIS A 239 2.13 -13.86 -8.01
C HIS A 239 3.23 -13.16 -7.18
N ILE A 240 3.20 -13.40 -5.88
CA ILE A 240 4.10 -12.76 -4.92
C ILE A 240 5.50 -13.34 -5.06
N ILE A 241 6.45 -12.51 -5.48
CA ILE A 241 7.87 -12.89 -5.62
C ILE A 241 8.79 -12.31 -4.52
N ASN A 242 8.25 -11.45 -3.65
CA ASN A 242 9.01 -10.82 -2.57
C ASN A 242 9.49 -11.88 -1.56
N ALA A 243 10.81 -12.03 -1.42
CA ALA A 243 11.42 -13.10 -0.61
C ALA A 243 10.98 -13.09 0.86
N ASP A 244 10.86 -11.91 1.49
CA ASP A 244 10.38 -11.78 2.86
C ASP A 244 8.94 -12.26 3.02
N THR A 245 8.06 -11.86 2.08
CA THR A 245 6.67 -12.30 2.08
C THR A 245 6.57 -13.81 1.85
N LEU A 246 7.31 -14.34 0.87
CA LEU A 246 7.35 -15.77 0.57
C LEU A 246 7.83 -16.61 1.75
N SER A 247 8.86 -16.13 2.47
CA SER A 247 9.38 -16.79 3.67
C SER A 247 8.31 -16.90 4.76
N VAL A 248 7.61 -15.79 5.04
CA VAL A 248 6.54 -15.77 6.04
C VAL A 248 5.35 -16.62 5.59
N MET A 249 4.93 -16.55 4.32
CA MET A 249 3.87 -17.39 3.75
C MET A 249 4.18 -18.88 3.92
N LYS A 250 5.41 -19.30 3.58
CA LYS A 250 5.84 -20.69 3.75
C LYS A 250 5.82 -21.11 5.21
N THR A 251 6.22 -20.21 6.11
CA THR A 251 6.20 -20.48 7.56
C THR A 251 4.76 -20.68 8.07
N VAL A 252 3.83 -19.79 7.73
CA VAL A 252 2.44 -19.90 8.20
C VAL A 252 1.68 -21.09 7.61
N CYS A 253 2.04 -21.50 6.40
CA CYS A 253 1.43 -22.63 5.71
C CYS A 253 2.13 -23.98 5.99
N GLY A 254 3.27 -23.99 6.71
CA GLY A 254 4.06 -25.20 6.94
C GLY A 254 4.73 -25.77 5.67
N GLY A 255 4.97 -24.92 4.67
CA GLY A 255 5.38 -25.30 3.31
C GLY A 255 4.72 -24.38 2.27
N PRO A 256 4.69 -24.77 0.98
CA PRO A 256 3.80 -24.10 0.02
C PRO A 256 2.37 -24.08 0.55
N CYS A 257 1.69 -22.94 0.44
CA CYS A 257 0.28 -22.88 0.80
C CYS A 257 -0.54 -23.79 -0.14
N PRO A 258 -1.62 -24.42 0.33
CA PRO A 258 -2.44 -25.27 -0.52
C PRO A 258 -3.04 -24.46 -1.68
N ALA A 259 -3.47 -25.16 -2.73
CA ALA A 259 -4.32 -24.58 -3.75
C ALA A 259 -5.62 -24.01 -3.14
N TRP A 260 -6.35 -23.19 -3.89
CA TRP A 260 -7.67 -22.73 -3.47
C TRP A 260 -8.54 -23.92 -2.98
N PRO A 261 -9.26 -23.83 -1.84
CA PRO A 261 -9.64 -22.64 -1.05
C PRO A 261 -8.55 -22.02 -0.17
N GLY A 262 -7.32 -22.55 -0.19
CA GLY A 262 -6.20 -21.99 0.56
C GLY A 262 -6.32 -22.17 2.06
N MET A 263 -5.60 -21.34 2.81
CA MET A 263 -5.69 -21.23 4.27
C MET A 263 -6.16 -19.85 4.66
N VAL A 264 -7.17 -19.79 5.54
CA VAL A 264 -7.70 -18.53 6.09
C VAL A 264 -7.08 -18.26 7.45
N PHE A 265 -6.54 -17.06 7.63
CA PHE A 265 -5.99 -16.61 8.89
C PHE A 265 -6.71 -15.35 9.37
N ASP A 266 -7.25 -15.40 10.59
CA ASP A 266 -7.84 -14.23 11.22
C ASP A 266 -6.77 -13.18 11.58
N ILE A 267 -7.12 -11.91 11.41
CA ILE A 267 -6.26 -10.78 11.77
C ILE A 267 -6.88 -10.06 12.96
N ASN A 268 -6.40 -10.39 14.16
CA ASN A 268 -6.83 -9.75 15.40
C ASN A 268 -5.75 -9.87 16.49
N GLN A 269 -5.96 -9.15 17.59
CA GLN A 269 -5.05 -9.14 18.73
C GLN A 269 -5.54 -10.01 19.90
N LYS A 270 -6.30 -11.07 19.61
CA LYS A 270 -6.80 -11.96 20.66
C LYS A 270 -5.61 -12.62 21.37
N LYS A 271 -5.65 -12.62 22.70
CA LYS A 271 -4.60 -13.20 23.55
C LYS A 271 -5.15 -14.33 24.41
N SER A 272 -4.30 -15.31 24.70
CA SER A 272 -4.50 -16.35 25.71
C SER A 272 -3.23 -16.45 26.55
N GLY A 273 -3.35 -16.37 27.88
CA GLY A 273 -2.18 -16.36 28.76
C GLY A 273 -1.19 -15.22 28.50
N GLY A 274 -1.65 -14.09 27.94
CA GLY A 274 -0.79 -12.95 27.56
C GLY A 274 -0.14 -13.05 26.18
N VAL A 275 -0.23 -14.21 25.52
CA VAL A 275 0.34 -14.47 24.19
C VAL A 275 -0.71 -14.28 23.10
N LEU A 276 -0.32 -13.67 21.98
CA LEU A 276 -1.20 -13.55 20.80
C LEU A 276 -1.50 -14.94 20.24
N ILE A 277 -2.78 -15.27 20.01
CA ILE A 277 -3.14 -16.61 19.48
C ILE A 277 -3.27 -16.64 17.96
N ASN A 278 -3.55 -15.49 17.32
CA ASN A 278 -3.73 -15.39 15.87
C ASN A 278 -2.50 -14.72 15.23
N GLN A 279 -1.33 -15.31 15.47
CA GLN A 279 -0.05 -14.76 15.00
C GLN A 279 0.07 -14.82 13.48
N ASN A 280 -0.43 -15.87 12.81
CA ASN A 280 -0.25 -16.06 11.36
C ASN A 280 -0.84 -14.92 10.51
N GLY A 281 -2.07 -14.50 10.81
CA GLY A 281 -2.70 -13.38 10.10
C GLY A 281 -1.97 -12.05 10.33
N LEU A 282 -1.50 -11.81 11.57
CA LEU A 282 -0.65 -10.66 11.87
C LEU A 282 0.70 -10.75 11.16
N ALA A 283 1.34 -11.92 11.11
CA ALA A 283 2.60 -12.12 10.42
C ALA A 283 2.47 -11.77 8.93
N LEU A 284 1.43 -12.27 8.26
CA LEU A 284 1.15 -11.95 6.86
C LEU A 284 0.88 -10.46 6.65
N LEU A 285 0.14 -9.79 7.56
CA LEU A 285 -0.04 -8.34 7.53
C LEU A 285 1.28 -7.57 7.70
N GLY A 286 2.25 -8.12 8.44
CA GLY A 286 3.56 -7.51 8.67
C GLY A 286 4.60 -7.70 7.57
N THR A 287 4.29 -8.48 6.54
CA THR A 287 5.12 -8.63 5.33
C THR A 287 5.11 -7.35 4.48
N PRO A 288 6.05 -7.14 3.55
CA PRO A 288 5.96 -6.03 2.60
C PRO A 288 4.62 -5.97 1.83
N ASN A 289 4.11 -7.11 1.37
CA ASN A 289 2.84 -7.18 0.65
C ASN A 289 1.61 -6.90 1.55
N GLY A 290 1.62 -7.37 2.80
CA GLY A 290 0.57 -7.04 3.77
C GLY A 290 0.66 -5.60 4.29
N GLY A 291 1.87 -5.08 4.42
CA GLY A 291 2.15 -3.71 4.83
C GLY A 291 1.60 -2.69 3.83
N GLY A 292 1.72 -2.97 2.53
CA GLY A 292 1.07 -2.16 1.49
C GLY A 292 -0.44 -2.07 1.68
N ALA A 293 -1.11 -3.20 1.98
CA ALA A 293 -2.54 -3.22 2.27
C ALA A 293 -2.88 -2.43 3.54
N ALA A 294 -2.08 -2.54 4.60
CA ALA A 294 -2.30 -1.77 5.83
C ALA A 294 -2.10 -0.26 5.61
N TRP A 295 -1.05 0.14 4.91
CA TRP A 295 -0.76 1.55 4.64
C TRP A 295 -1.81 2.21 3.75
N LEU A 296 -2.42 1.47 2.82
CA LEU A 296 -3.58 1.94 2.08
C LEU A 296 -4.73 2.35 3.03
N LEU A 297 -5.00 1.55 4.07
CA LEU A 297 -6.04 1.87 5.04
C LEU A 297 -5.63 2.98 6.01
N ILE A 298 -4.36 3.01 6.43
CA ILE A 298 -3.84 3.98 7.40
C ILE A 298 -3.81 5.38 6.78
N ASN A 299 -3.21 5.51 5.59
CA ASN A 299 -2.97 6.79 4.93
C ASN A 299 -4.23 7.50 4.44
N HIS A 300 -5.30 6.74 4.23
CA HIS A 300 -6.54 7.24 3.64
C HIS A 300 -7.74 6.95 4.54
N LYS A 301 -7.50 6.82 5.84
CA LYS A 301 -8.50 6.47 6.85
C LYS A 301 -9.62 7.50 6.97
N GLN A 302 -9.35 8.78 6.73
CA GLN A 302 -10.39 9.81 6.75
C GLN A 302 -11.44 9.56 5.66
N GLN A 303 -11.00 9.15 4.47
CA GLN A 303 -11.85 8.92 3.31
C GLN A 303 -12.48 7.52 3.33
N LEU A 304 -11.71 6.51 3.73
CA LEU A 304 -12.16 5.11 3.83
C LEU A 304 -13.07 4.85 5.05
N GLY A 305 -13.05 5.75 6.02
CA GLY A 305 -13.55 5.49 7.37
C GLY A 305 -12.63 4.54 8.14
N LYS A 306 -13.10 4.09 9.31
CA LYS A 306 -12.33 3.23 10.20
C LYS A 306 -12.33 1.77 9.71
N LYS A 307 -11.60 1.50 8.62
CA LYS A 307 -11.40 0.16 8.08
C LYS A 307 -10.23 -0.57 8.71
N THR A 308 -10.40 -1.87 8.88
CA THR A 308 -9.37 -2.76 9.42
C THR A 308 -9.31 -4.07 8.65
N PRO A 309 -8.12 -4.68 8.49
CA PRO A 309 -8.03 -6.04 7.98
C PRO A 309 -8.63 -7.02 8.99
N ILE A 310 -9.51 -7.90 8.52
CA ILE A 310 -10.22 -8.89 9.35
C ILE A 310 -9.66 -10.30 9.16
N SER A 311 -9.26 -10.63 7.94
CA SER A 311 -8.65 -11.92 7.60
C SER A 311 -7.80 -11.80 6.36
N VAL A 312 -6.91 -12.78 6.18
CA VAL A 312 -6.17 -13.00 4.94
C VAL A 312 -6.32 -14.47 4.55
N THR A 313 -6.65 -14.71 3.29
CA THR A 313 -6.59 -16.07 2.72
C THR A 313 -5.34 -16.18 1.87
N ALA A 314 -4.52 -17.20 2.10
CA ALA A 314 -3.29 -17.47 1.37
C ALA A 314 -3.39 -18.80 0.60
N TRP A 315 -2.97 -18.82 -0.66
CA TRP A 315 -3.00 -20.03 -1.49
C TRP A 315 -1.89 -20.01 -2.53
N THR A 316 -1.71 -21.13 -3.22
CA THR A 316 -0.83 -21.21 -4.39
C THR A 316 -1.59 -21.65 -5.65
N THR A 317 -1.03 -21.34 -6.81
CA THR A 317 -1.38 -21.95 -8.09
C THR A 317 -0.10 -22.43 -8.77
N SER A 318 -0.24 -23.25 -9.82
CA SER A 318 0.88 -23.53 -10.71
C SER A 318 1.03 -22.39 -11.72
N GLY A 319 2.26 -21.93 -11.92
CA GLY A 319 2.66 -20.99 -12.96
C GLY A 319 3.99 -21.41 -13.56
N LEU A 320 4.58 -20.55 -14.39
CA LEU A 320 5.87 -20.81 -15.04
C LEU A 320 6.92 -19.79 -14.58
N ASP A 321 8.13 -20.29 -14.32
CA ASP A 321 9.29 -19.47 -13.99
C ASP A 321 9.87 -18.78 -15.24
N GLU A 322 10.98 -18.07 -15.04
CA GLU A 322 11.68 -17.39 -16.13
C GLU A 322 12.20 -18.33 -17.25
N ASN A 323 12.38 -19.61 -16.95
CA ASN A 323 12.88 -20.61 -17.90
C ASN A 323 11.75 -21.48 -18.46
N GLY A 324 10.48 -21.19 -18.13
CA GLY A 324 9.33 -21.97 -18.53
C GLY A 324 9.15 -23.27 -17.74
N ASN A 325 9.77 -23.40 -16.57
CA ASN A 325 9.55 -24.53 -15.66
C ASN A 325 8.36 -24.25 -14.74
N ASP A 326 7.65 -25.30 -14.33
CA ASP A 326 6.59 -25.18 -13.34
C ASP A 326 7.12 -24.63 -12.00
N GLU A 327 6.46 -23.60 -11.49
CA GLU A 327 6.70 -23.05 -10.16
C GLU A 327 5.41 -22.71 -9.42
N PRO A 328 5.39 -22.78 -8.09
CA PRO A 328 4.26 -22.33 -7.30
C PRO A 328 4.19 -20.80 -7.28
N TRP A 329 3.08 -20.24 -7.77
CA TRP A 329 2.75 -18.83 -7.63
C TRP A 329 1.94 -18.60 -6.36
N PHE A 330 2.37 -17.65 -5.54
CA PHE A 330 1.80 -17.38 -4.22
C PHE A 330 0.84 -16.20 -4.27
N HIS A 331 -0.30 -16.35 -3.59
CA HIS A 331 -1.36 -15.35 -3.60
C HIS A 331 -1.88 -15.08 -2.19
N MET A 332 -2.34 -13.84 -1.96
CA MET A 332 -3.06 -13.45 -0.76
C MET A 332 -4.27 -12.60 -1.11
N ILE A 333 -5.39 -12.80 -0.44
CA ILE A 333 -6.54 -11.88 -0.46
C ILE A 333 -6.81 -11.42 0.96
N PHE A 334 -6.65 -10.13 1.19
CA PHE A 334 -7.05 -9.46 2.43
C PHE A 334 -8.52 -9.10 2.33
N GLN A 335 -9.26 -9.39 3.40
CA GLN A 335 -10.61 -8.90 3.60
C GLN A 335 -10.60 -7.79 4.65
N PHE A 336 -11.35 -6.72 4.38
CA PHE A 336 -11.48 -5.57 5.27
C PHE A 336 -12.87 -5.51 5.91
N SER A 337 -12.96 -4.80 7.04
CA SER A 337 -14.23 -4.48 7.66
C SER A 337 -15.09 -3.64 6.72
N SER A 338 -16.40 -3.84 6.81
CA SER A 338 -17.39 -2.93 6.22
C SER A 338 -17.21 -1.52 6.79
#